data_AF-A0A1I3Y8E1-F1
#
_entry.id   AF-A0A1I3Y8E1-F1
#
_cell.length_a   1.000
_cell.length_b   1.000
_cell.length_c   1.000
_cell.angle_alpha   90.00
_cell.angle_beta   90.00
_cell.angle_gamma   90.00
#
_symmetry.space_group_name_H-M   'P 1'
#
loop_
_entity.id
_entity.type
_entity.pdbx_description
1 polymer ?
#
loop_
_entity_poly.entity_id
_entity_poly.type
_entity_poly.pdbx_seq_one_letter_code
_entity_poly.pdbx_strand_id
1 'polypeptide(L)'
;MNKFSAVITAALILLYGFPVYAWAQQVDCNTLQHWTVLENNLKMNQNHLFCGEWNRNRPKGFHSRPGGFNPDTVASFTVQDKANAAGVYTGRWSYKNNPRQNKFSSMFPDQCSASQVLNSITYAIENQAQCPAGAPGWTRCGPNKPGGTGDTVDNDAKYCSINGRFFTIGFAPPRNDRVNTAFPFYQ
;
A
#
# COMPACT_ATOMS: atom_id res chain seq x y z
N MET A 1 36.56 -25.81 58.03
CA MET A 1 36.96 -25.10 56.79
C MET A 1 35.99 -25.50 55.69
N ASN A 2 35.61 -24.53 54.85
CA ASN A 2 34.26 -24.33 54.31
C ASN A 2 33.78 -25.35 53.27
N LYS A 3 32.49 -25.72 53.36
CA LYS A 3 31.72 -26.39 52.30
C LYS A 3 31.16 -25.31 51.36
N PHE A 4 31.52 -25.34 50.08
CA PHE A 4 30.88 -24.51 49.05
C PHE A 4 29.82 -25.37 48.34
N SER A 5 28.55 -25.09 48.63
CA SER A 5 27.43 -25.55 47.80
C SER A 5 27.26 -24.59 46.63
N ALA A 6 27.50 -25.08 45.41
CA ALA A 6 27.14 -24.36 44.20
C ALA A 6 25.64 -24.51 43.95
N VAL A 7 24.90 -23.42 44.12
CA VAL A 7 23.51 -23.31 43.67
C VAL A 7 23.54 -22.90 42.20
N ILE A 8 23.17 -23.81 41.31
CA ILE A 8 22.99 -23.51 39.88
C ILE A 8 21.57 -22.94 39.73
N THR A 9 21.46 -21.61 39.58
CA THR A 9 20.20 -20.97 39.23
C THR A 9 20.00 -21.09 37.73
N ALA A 10 19.11 -21.98 37.29
CA ALA A 10 18.68 -22.05 35.90
C ALA A 10 17.80 -20.82 35.56
N ALA A 11 18.33 -19.90 34.76
CA ALA A 11 17.54 -18.80 34.21
C ALA A 11 16.70 -19.32 33.02
N LEU A 12 15.40 -19.53 33.25
CA LEU A 12 14.43 -19.72 32.16
C LEU A 12 14.27 -18.40 31.41
N ILE A 13 14.81 -18.32 30.19
CA ILE A 13 14.53 -17.23 29.26
C ILE A 13 13.15 -17.52 28.66
N LEU A 14 12.11 -16.86 29.19
CA LEU A 14 10.79 -16.76 28.56
C LEU A 14 10.93 -15.94 27.28
N LEU A 15 11.03 -16.63 26.14
CA LEU A 15 10.89 -16.04 24.80
C LEU A 15 9.43 -15.61 24.61
N TYR A 16 9.06 -14.45 25.12
CA TYR A 16 7.84 -13.77 24.71
C TYR A 16 8.00 -13.41 23.23
N GLY A 17 7.28 -14.12 22.36
CA GLY A 17 7.20 -13.82 20.93
C GLY A 17 6.62 -12.42 20.75
N PHE A 18 7.47 -11.45 20.44
CA PHE A 18 7.00 -10.14 20.02
C PHE A 18 6.28 -10.32 18.67
N PRO A 19 5.03 -9.86 18.53
CA PRO A 19 4.37 -9.86 17.23
C PRO A 19 5.24 -9.08 16.24
N VAL A 20 5.64 -9.74 15.17
CA VAL A 20 6.43 -9.16 14.09
C VAL A 20 5.49 -8.23 13.31
N TYR A 21 5.32 -7.00 13.78
CA TYR A 21 4.63 -5.98 13.01
C TYR A 21 5.48 -5.72 11.76
N ALA A 22 4.95 -6.08 10.59
CA ALA A 22 5.59 -5.76 9.32
C ALA A 22 5.48 -4.25 9.09
N TRP A 23 6.50 -3.51 9.54
CA TRP A 23 6.59 -2.08 9.31
C TRP A 23 6.60 -1.80 7.81
N ALA A 24 5.86 -0.79 7.37
CA ALA A 24 5.87 -0.35 5.98
C ALA A 24 7.27 0.20 5.64
N GLN A 25 7.98 -0.51 4.77
CA GLN A 25 9.35 -0.18 4.33
C GLN A 25 9.33 0.57 3.00
N GLN A 26 10.37 1.39 2.77
CA GLN A 26 10.59 2.05 1.49
C GLN A 26 10.70 1.03 0.35
N VAL A 27 10.06 1.33 -0.78
CA VAL A 27 10.17 0.53 -2.01
C VAL A 27 11.43 0.93 -2.78
N ASP A 28 12.28 -0.05 -3.10
CA ASP A 28 13.42 0.13 -4.01
C ASP A 28 12.98 -0.15 -5.46
N CYS A 29 12.87 0.91 -6.25
CA CYS A 29 12.40 0.83 -7.64
C CYS A 29 13.42 0.25 -8.62
N ASN A 30 14.68 0.04 -8.19
CA ASN A 30 15.69 -0.62 -9.01
C ASN A 30 15.56 -2.15 -8.94
N THR A 31 15.07 -2.67 -7.82
CA THR A 31 14.89 -4.12 -7.60
C THR A 31 13.43 -4.57 -7.64
N LEU A 32 12.48 -3.63 -7.66
CA LEU A 32 11.06 -3.94 -7.69
C LEU A 32 10.67 -4.64 -9.00
N GLN A 33 10.02 -5.80 -8.88
CA GLN A 33 9.44 -6.49 -10.03
C GLN A 33 8.34 -5.63 -10.66
N HIS A 34 8.46 -5.30 -11.95
CA HIS A 34 7.47 -4.47 -12.65
C HIS A 34 6.05 -5.04 -12.56
N TRP A 35 5.87 -6.31 -12.91
CA TRP A 35 4.58 -7.00 -12.89
C TRP A 35 4.58 -8.12 -11.86
N THR A 36 3.98 -7.92 -10.70
CA THR A 36 3.82 -8.99 -9.69
C THR A 36 2.53 -9.75 -9.89
N VAL A 37 2.52 -11.04 -9.57
CA VAL A 37 1.31 -11.86 -9.55
C VAL A 37 0.55 -11.58 -8.25
N LEU A 38 -0.76 -11.35 -8.37
CA LEU A 38 -1.71 -11.19 -7.28
C LEU A 38 -2.30 -12.55 -6.86
N GLU A 39 -2.94 -12.64 -5.69
CA GLU A 39 -3.55 -13.89 -5.21
C GLU A 39 -4.57 -14.47 -6.20
N ASN A 40 -5.22 -13.62 -7.01
CA ASN A 40 -6.19 -14.00 -8.03
C ASN A 40 -5.59 -14.29 -9.42
N ASN A 41 -4.29 -14.53 -9.51
CA ASN A 41 -3.52 -14.80 -10.74
C ASN A 41 -3.42 -13.65 -11.76
N LEU A 42 -4.05 -12.50 -11.51
CA LEU A 42 -3.78 -11.29 -12.28
C LEU A 42 -2.40 -10.74 -11.95
N LYS A 43 -1.92 -9.82 -12.79
CA LYS A 43 -0.63 -9.15 -12.60
C LYS A 43 -0.83 -7.66 -12.34
N MET A 44 -0.19 -7.14 -11.29
CA MET A 44 -0.22 -5.72 -10.95
C MET A 44 1.06 -5.01 -11.38
N ASN A 45 0.93 -3.85 -12.04
CA ASN A 45 2.05 -2.95 -12.33
C ASN A 45 2.52 -2.25 -11.04
N GLN A 46 3.52 -2.84 -10.37
CA GLN A 46 4.08 -2.29 -9.14
C GLN A 46 4.83 -0.98 -9.37
N ASN A 47 5.53 -0.84 -10.51
CA ASN A 47 6.24 0.40 -10.84
C ASN A 47 5.25 1.56 -10.95
N HIS A 48 4.11 1.37 -11.60
CA HIS A 48 3.08 2.40 -11.69
C HIS A 48 2.47 2.73 -10.34
N LEU A 49 2.32 1.76 -9.45
CA LEU A 49 1.70 1.93 -8.14
C LEU A 49 2.64 2.62 -7.14
N PHE A 50 3.87 2.15 -7.01
CA PHE A 50 4.82 2.54 -5.95
C PHE A 50 5.93 3.46 -6.42
N CYS A 51 6.39 3.35 -7.66
CA CYS A 51 7.52 4.13 -8.18
C CYS A 51 7.07 5.36 -8.98
N GLY A 52 5.89 5.29 -9.57
CA GLY A 52 5.53 6.20 -10.66
C GLY A 52 6.35 5.90 -11.92
N GLU A 53 5.80 6.29 -13.06
CA GLU A 53 6.40 6.04 -14.38
C GLU A 53 6.55 7.35 -15.15
N TRP A 54 7.58 7.44 -15.98
CA TRP A 54 7.72 8.50 -16.97
C TRP A 54 7.36 8.00 -18.36
N ASN A 55 6.34 8.59 -19.00
CA ASN A 55 5.96 8.19 -20.35
C ASN A 55 5.18 9.31 -21.06
N ARG A 56 5.48 9.52 -22.36
CA ARG A 56 4.91 10.59 -23.19
C ARG A 56 5.08 11.97 -22.54
N ASN A 57 6.30 12.25 -22.08
CA ASN A 57 6.72 13.52 -21.48
C ASN A 57 5.90 13.95 -20.24
N ARG A 58 5.41 12.98 -19.45
CA ARG A 58 4.66 13.25 -18.22
C ARG A 58 4.82 12.13 -17.19
N PRO A 59 4.76 12.47 -15.89
CA PRO A 59 4.67 11.47 -14.83
C PRO A 59 3.32 10.75 -14.86
N LYS A 60 3.29 9.48 -14.45
CA LYS A 60 2.10 8.63 -14.37
C LYS A 60 2.14 7.78 -13.10
N GLY A 61 0.96 7.44 -12.60
CA GLY A 61 0.83 6.61 -11.41
C GLY A 61 1.30 7.32 -10.14
N PHE A 62 2.03 6.55 -9.33
CA PHE A 62 2.43 6.83 -7.95
C PHE A 62 1.23 7.10 -7.06
N HIS A 63 0.76 6.05 -6.41
CA HIS A 63 -0.44 6.05 -5.60
C HIS A 63 -0.21 5.45 -4.20
N SER A 64 1.00 5.00 -3.87
CA SER A 64 1.34 4.52 -2.53
C SER A 64 2.78 4.89 -2.17
N ARG A 65 2.97 5.28 -0.91
CA ARG A 65 4.27 5.58 -0.28
C ARG A 65 4.37 4.78 1.01
N PRO A 66 4.67 3.47 0.96
CA PRO A 66 4.80 2.68 2.17
C PRO A 66 5.79 3.30 3.16
N GLY A 67 5.37 3.49 4.40
CA GLY A 67 6.10 4.17 5.47
C GLY A 67 6.19 5.70 5.30
N GLY A 68 5.48 6.28 4.33
CA GLY A 68 5.61 7.68 3.94
C GLY A 68 6.90 7.99 3.17
N PHE A 69 7.65 6.97 2.74
CA PHE A 69 8.90 7.16 2.02
C PHE A 69 8.65 7.39 0.53
N ASN A 70 9.34 8.38 -0.03
CA ASN A 70 9.39 8.54 -1.49
C ASN A 70 10.38 7.52 -2.06
N PRO A 71 10.04 6.81 -3.13
CA PRO A 71 11.02 6.02 -3.89
C PRO A 71 12.02 6.95 -4.56
N ASP A 72 13.15 6.40 -4.99
CA ASP A 72 14.20 7.15 -5.68
C ASP A 72 13.75 7.76 -7.02
N THR A 73 12.67 7.26 -7.63
CA THR A 73 12.06 7.81 -8.85
C THR A 73 11.29 9.12 -8.64
N VAL A 74 11.03 9.53 -7.39
CA VAL A 74 10.25 10.72 -7.04
C VAL A 74 11.19 11.81 -6.52
N ALA A 75 11.26 12.95 -7.23
CA ALA A 75 12.11 14.08 -6.84
C ALA A 75 11.50 14.89 -5.68
N SER A 76 10.20 15.14 -5.74
CA SER A 76 9.48 15.88 -4.72
C SER A 76 8.06 15.37 -4.57
N PHE A 77 7.54 15.50 -3.36
CA PHE A 77 6.16 15.20 -3.02
C PHE A 77 5.61 16.28 -2.10
N THR A 78 4.39 16.74 -2.38
CA THR A 78 3.70 17.75 -1.57
C THR A 78 2.27 17.31 -1.37
N VAL A 79 1.91 17.07 -0.10
CA VAL A 79 0.52 16.81 0.30
C VAL A 79 -0.36 17.97 -0.15
N GLN A 80 -1.48 17.67 -0.82
CA GLN A 80 -2.46 18.69 -1.25
C GLN A 80 -3.61 18.70 -0.25
N ASP A 81 -4.27 17.55 -0.06
CA ASP A 81 -5.28 17.33 0.95
C ASP A 81 -4.74 16.39 2.03
N LYS A 82 -5.00 16.71 3.29
CA LYS A 82 -4.58 15.89 4.44
C LYS A 82 -5.30 14.54 4.44
N ALA A 83 -4.73 13.57 5.13
CA ALA A 83 -5.35 12.27 5.31
C ALA A 83 -6.74 12.38 5.95
N ASN A 84 -7.73 11.73 5.33
CA ASN A 84 -9.06 11.56 5.90
C ASN A 84 -9.04 10.47 7.00
N ALA A 85 -10.20 10.16 7.58
CA ALA A 85 -10.30 9.18 8.67
C ALA A 85 -9.83 7.77 8.29
N ALA A 86 -9.81 7.43 7.00
CA ALA A 86 -9.32 6.15 6.50
C ALA A 86 -7.81 6.18 6.16
N GLY A 87 -7.14 7.31 6.36
CA GLY A 87 -5.72 7.51 6.04
C GLY A 87 -5.46 7.86 4.58
N VAL A 88 -6.49 7.92 3.72
CA VAL A 88 -6.36 8.29 2.31
C VAL A 88 -6.14 9.79 2.21
N TYR A 89 -5.18 10.20 1.39
CA TYR A 89 -4.82 11.61 1.20
C TYR A 89 -4.52 11.87 -0.27
N THR A 90 -4.21 13.13 -0.63
CA THR A 90 -3.82 13.47 -1.99
C THR A 90 -2.49 14.20 -2.01
N GLY A 91 -1.78 14.11 -3.13
CA GLY A 91 -0.49 14.76 -3.29
C GLY A 91 -0.16 15.12 -4.72
N ARG A 92 0.73 16.10 -4.86
CA ARG A 92 1.44 16.37 -6.11
C ARG A 92 2.88 15.91 -5.98
N TRP A 93 3.36 15.27 -7.03
CA TRP A 93 4.71 14.72 -7.07
C TRP A 93 5.38 14.98 -8.40
N SER A 94 6.71 15.04 -8.40
CA SER A 94 7.53 15.22 -9.60
C SER A 94 8.45 14.02 -9.83
N TYR A 95 8.70 13.72 -11.10
CA TYR A 95 9.60 12.61 -11.48
C TYR A 95 11.06 13.04 -11.36
N LYS A 96 11.93 12.21 -10.77
CA LYS A 96 13.33 12.56 -10.46
C LYS A 96 14.09 13.14 -11.64
N ASN A 97 13.98 12.50 -12.80
CA ASN A 97 14.70 12.93 -14.01
C ASN A 97 14.03 14.10 -14.74
N ASN A 98 12.84 14.53 -14.31
CA ASN A 98 12.06 15.60 -14.93
C ASN A 98 11.28 16.42 -13.87
N PRO A 99 11.97 17.08 -12.92
CA PRO A 99 11.35 17.62 -11.70
C PRO A 99 10.38 18.80 -11.95
N ARG A 100 10.42 19.40 -13.14
CA ARG A 100 9.49 20.47 -13.54
C ARG A 100 8.09 19.95 -13.90
N GLN A 101 7.97 18.66 -14.21
CA GLN A 101 6.69 18.03 -14.54
C GLN A 101 6.15 17.34 -13.29
N ASN A 102 4.90 17.63 -12.96
CA ASN A 102 4.24 17.07 -11.78
C ASN A 102 2.91 16.42 -12.12
N LYS A 103 2.46 15.52 -11.25
CA LYS A 103 1.16 14.85 -11.33
C LYS A 103 0.47 14.89 -9.98
N PHE A 104 -0.86 15.03 -10.02
CA PHE A 104 -1.74 14.82 -8.87
C PHE A 104 -2.11 13.33 -8.75
N SER A 105 -2.04 12.80 -7.53
CA SER A 105 -2.44 11.44 -7.18
C SER A 105 -3.18 11.42 -5.85
N SER A 106 -4.22 10.60 -5.76
CA SER A 106 -4.69 10.10 -4.47
C SER A 106 -3.78 8.97 -4.00
N MET A 107 -3.58 8.90 -2.69
CA MET A 107 -2.55 8.09 -2.05
C MET A 107 -3.16 7.12 -1.05
N PHE A 108 -2.74 5.85 -1.14
CA PHE A 108 -3.01 4.86 -0.10
C PHE A 108 -2.40 5.35 1.23
N PRO A 109 -2.98 4.98 2.38
CA PRO A 109 -2.41 5.32 3.68
C PRO A 109 -0.94 4.94 3.77
N ASP A 110 -0.10 5.88 4.23
CA ASP A 110 1.35 5.70 4.33
C ASP A 110 1.73 4.58 5.32
N GLN A 111 0.84 4.24 6.27
CA GLN A 111 1.06 3.14 7.22
C GLN A 111 0.92 1.75 6.58
N CYS A 112 0.34 1.66 5.38
CA CYS A 112 0.21 0.39 4.67
C CYS A 112 1.52 -0.03 4.00
N SER A 113 1.90 -1.28 4.19
CA SER A 113 2.97 -1.94 3.45
C SER A 113 2.56 -2.19 1.99
N ALA A 114 3.54 -2.47 1.13
CA ALA A 114 3.27 -2.83 -0.26
C ALA A 114 2.35 -4.06 -0.37
N SER A 115 2.53 -5.08 0.48
CA SER A 115 1.69 -6.29 0.48
C SER A 115 0.25 -6.00 0.90
N GLN A 116 0.03 -5.19 1.94
CA GLN A 116 -1.31 -4.77 2.36
C GLN A 116 -2.03 -4.03 1.23
N VAL A 117 -1.34 -3.15 0.52
CA VAL A 117 -1.91 -2.43 -0.64
C VAL A 117 -2.27 -3.41 -1.76
N LEU A 118 -1.38 -4.35 -2.11
CA LEU A 118 -1.64 -5.35 -3.15
C LEU A 118 -2.82 -6.27 -2.78
N ASN A 119 -2.89 -6.73 -1.53
CA ASN A 119 -3.99 -7.55 -1.02
C ASN A 119 -5.33 -6.80 -1.10
N SER A 120 -5.34 -5.52 -0.73
CA SER A 120 -6.53 -4.67 -0.86
C SER A 120 -6.96 -4.46 -2.31
N ILE A 121 -6.01 -4.31 -3.24
CA ILE A 121 -6.30 -4.21 -4.67
C ILE A 121 -6.90 -5.52 -5.17
N THR A 122 -6.33 -6.67 -4.81
CA THR A 122 -6.89 -7.99 -5.15
C THR A 122 -8.33 -8.10 -4.65
N TYR A 123 -8.56 -7.76 -3.38
CA TYR A 123 -9.90 -7.81 -2.82
C TYR A 123 -10.89 -6.90 -3.57
N ALA A 124 -10.48 -5.67 -3.89
CA ALA A 124 -11.30 -4.74 -4.66
C ALA A 124 -11.63 -5.25 -6.08
N ILE A 125 -10.69 -5.96 -6.72
CA ILE A 125 -10.90 -6.57 -8.04
C ILE A 125 -11.95 -7.68 -7.98
N GLU A 126 -11.90 -8.50 -6.94
CA GLU A 126 -12.81 -9.62 -6.74
C GLU A 126 -14.20 -9.19 -6.24
N ASN A 127 -14.27 -8.07 -5.51
CA ASN A 127 -15.48 -7.61 -4.83
C ASN A 127 -15.93 -6.26 -5.41
N GLN A 128 -16.17 -6.23 -6.71
CA GLN A 128 -16.51 -4.98 -7.40
C GLN A 128 -17.83 -4.40 -6.88
N ALA A 129 -17.82 -3.08 -6.71
CA ALA A 129 -18.95 -2.29 -6.27
C ALA A 129 -19.09 -1.04 -7.14
N GLN A 130 -20.20 -0.32 -6.97
CA GLN A 130 -20.44 0.92 -7.71
C GLN A 130 -19.35 1.96 -7.39
N CYS A 131 -18.78 2.55 -8.44
CA CYS A 131 -17.80 3.60 -8.28
C CYS A 131 -18.43 4.88 -7.69
N PRO A 132 -17.69 5.64 -6.85
CA PRO A 132 -18.14 6.94 -6.39
C PRO A 132 -18.45 7.90 -7.54
N ALA A 133 -19.33 8.87 -7.28
CA ALA A 133 -19.61 9.93 -8.24
C ALA A 133 -18.32 10.67 -8.64
N GLY A 134 -18.19 11.01 -9.93
CA GLY A 134 -16.99 11.66 -10.47
C GLY A 134 -15.81 10.71 -10.77
N ALA A 135 -15.95 9.40 -10.54
CA ALA A 135 -14.98 8.42 -11.00
C ALA A 135 -14.81 8.48 -12.54
N PRO A 136 -13.59 8.35 -13.08
CA PRO A 136 -13.40 8.24 -14.52
C PRO A 136 -14.16 7.04 -15.08
N GLY A 137 -14.87 7.20 -16.20
CA GLY A 137 -15.79 6.16 -16.73
C GLY A 137 -15.13 4.83 -17.13
N TRP A 138 -13.81 4.78 -17.26
CA TRP A 138 -13.07 3.53 -17.49
C TRP A 138 -12.81 2.72 -16.21
N THR A 139 -12.98 3.32 -15.04
CA THR A 139 -12.60 2.75 -13.75
C THR A 139 -13.56 1.63 -13.33
N ARG A 140 -13.04 0.63 -12.65
CA ARG A 140 -13.82 -0.31 -11.83
C ARG A 140 -13.46 -0.08 -10.37
N CYS A 141 -14.38 -0.34 -9.46
CA CYS A 141 -14.19 -0.02 -8.06
C CYS A 141 -14.54 -1.20 -7.17
N GLY A 142 -13.92 -1.22 -5.99
CA GLY A 142 -14.23 -2.17 -4.93
C GLY A 142 -13.73 -1.65 -3.57
N PRO A 143 -14.16 -2.26 -2.47
CA PRO A 143 -13.69 -1.90 -1.13
C PRO A 143 -12.23 -2.34 -0.91
N ASN A 144 -11.54 -1.69 0.02
CA ASN A 144 -10.17 -2.03 0.40
C ASN A 144 -10.02 -3.35 1.19
N LYS A 145 -11.10 -3.89 1.77
CA LYS A 145 -11.07 -5.10 2.61
C LYS A 145 -12.46 -5.71 2.78
N PRO A 146 -12.57 -6.96 3.28
CA PRO A 146 -13.84 -7.55 3.67
C PRO A 146 -14.64 -6.75 4.70
N GLY A 147 -15.97 -6.83 4.57
CA GLY A 147 -16.93 -6.38 5.59
C GLY A 147 -17.09 -7.38 6.74
N GLY A 148 -17.68 -6.94 7.87
CA GLY A 148 -18.13 -7.81 8.97
C GLY A 148 -17.42 -7.57 10.32
N THR A 149 -17.82 -8.36 11.33
CA THR A 149 -17.27 -8.37 12.71
C THR A 149 -15.97 -9.18 12.85
N GLY A 150 -15.31 -9.52 11.75
CA GLY A 150 -13.99 -10.15 11.80
C GLY A 150 -13.02 -9.25 12.57
N ASP A 151 -12.07 -9.85 13.29
CA ASP A 151 -11.12 -9.12 14.11
C ASP A 151 -10.48 -7.99 13.29
N THR A 152 -10.71 -6.75 13.71
CA THR A 152 -10.14 -5.56 13.06
C THR A 152 -8.63 -5.64 12.99
N VAL A 153 -8.00 -6.33 13.95
CA VAL A 153 -6.56 -6.55 13.99
C VAL A 153 -6.11 -7.45 12.84
N ASP A 154 -6.81 -8.54 12.56
CA ASP A 154 -6.48 -9.46 11.45
C ASP A 154 -6.68 -8.78 10.09
N ASN A 155 -7.74 -7.98 9.97
CA ASN A 155 -8.01 -7.22 8.75
C ASN A 155 -6.97 -6.13 8.48
N ASP A 156 -6.58 -5.36 9.50
CA ASP A 156 -5.56 -4.32 9.36
C ASP A 156 -4.17 -4.95 9.18
N ALA A 157 -3.94 -6.19 9.63
CA ALA A 157 -2.71 -6.93 9.35
C ALA A 157 -2.63 -7.40 7.88
N LYS A 158 -3.74 -7.87 7.29
CA LYS A 158 -3.75 -8.42 5.91
C LYS A 158 -3.97 -7.36 4.84
N TYR A 159 -4.85 -6.40 5.08
CA TYR A 159 -5.31 -5.42 4.10
C TYR A 159 -4.85 -4.02 4.49
N CYS A 160 -4.73 -3.14 3.51
CA CYS A 160 -4.49 -1.73 3.77
C CYS A 160 -5.74 -1.09 4.39
N SER A 161 -5.77 -0.99 5.71
CA SER A 161 -6.83 -0.34 6.48
C SER A 161 -6.26 0.24 7.77
N ILE A 162 -6.77 1.40 8.15
CA ILE A 162 -6.37 2.10 9.38
C ILE A 162 -7.55 2.08 10.33
N ASN A 163 -7.40 1.45 11.49
CA ASN A 163 -8.45 1.34 12.52
C ASN A 163 -9.74 0.73 11.95
N GLY A 164 -9.62 -0.31 11.10
CA GLY A 164 -10.73 -0.99 10.46
C GLY A 164 -11.56 -0.13 9.48
N ARG A 165 -11.09 1.07 9.11
CA ARG A 165 -11.82 1.99 8.22
C ARG A 165 -11.84 1.51 6.78
N PHE A 166 -12.98 1.70 6.14
CA PHE A 166 -13.19 1.40 4.73
C PHE A 166 -12.85 2.61 3.85
N PHE A 167 -12.34 2.32 2.66
CA PHE A 167 -12.28 3.26 1.55
C PHE A 167 -12.44 2.49 0.23
N THR A 168 -12.81 3.22 -0.83
CA THR A 168 -12.97 2.63 -2.17
C THR A 168 -11.66 2.68 -2.94
N ILE A 169 -11.31 1.58 -3.59
CA ILE A 169 -10.20 1.48 -4.52
C ILE A 169 -10.77 1.50 -5.94
N GLY A 170 -10.30 2.44 -6.75
CA GLY A 170 -10.47 2.42 -8.20
C GLY A 170 -9.30 1.70 -8.88
N PHE A 171 -9.58 0.95 -9.93
CA PHE A 171 -8.55 0.27 -10.72
C PHE A 171 -8.91 0.22 -12.21
N ALA A 172 -7.87 0.06 -13.04
CA ALA A 172 -8.05 -0.15 -14.47
C ALA A 172 -8.53 -1.59 -14.75
N PRO A 173 -9.54 -1.78 -15.63
CA PRO A 173 -9.97 -3.10 -16.04
C PRO A 173 -8.78 -3.94 -16.53
N PRO A 174 -8.68 -5.22 -16.16
CA PRO A 174 -7.60 -6.09 -16.61
C PRO A 174 -7.53 -6.16 -18.15
N ARG A 175 -6.30 -6.15 -18.68
CA ARG A 175 -6.01 -6.41 -20.10
C ARG A 175 -4.85 -7.39 -20.20
N ASN A 176 -5.03 -8.52 -20.88
CA ASN A 176 -4.03 -9.61 -20.93
C ASN A 176 -3.54 -10.00 -19.53
N ASP A 177 -4.50 -10.23 -18.62
CA ASP A 177 -4.29 -10.54 -17.20
C ASP A 177 -3.48 -9.49 -16.41
N ARG A 178 -3.40 -8.25 -16.90
CA ARG A 178 -2.66 -7.16 -16.27
C ARG A 178 -3.56 -6.01 -15.85
N VAL A 179 -3.41 -5.59 -14.60
CA VAL A 179 -3.98 -4.36 -14.04
C VAL A 179 -2.88 -3.31 -13.99
N ASN A 180 -3.02 -2.26 -14.80
CA ASN A 180 -1.95 -1.26 -14.95
C ASN A 180 -1.92 -0.23 -13.80
N THR A 181 -3.06 0.02 -13.16
CA THR A 181 -3.14 1.03 -12.09
C THR A 181 -4.28 0.71 -11.13
N ALA A 182 -4.07 1.08 -9.88
CA ALA A 182 -5.08 1.14 -8.83
C ALA A 182 -4.76 2.32 -7.91
N PHE A 183 -5.79 2.93 -7.34
CA PHE A 183 -5.68 4.12 -6.50
C PHE A 183 -6.87 4.18 -5.54
N PRO A 184 -6.70 4.72 -4.31
CA PRO A 184 -7.83 4.94 -3.43
C PRO A 184 -8.59 6.20 -3.88
N PHE A 185 -9.90 6.21 -3.69
CA PHE A 185 -10.68 7.44 -3.79
C PHE A 185 -10.50 8.26 -2.53
N TYR A 186 -10.10 9.52 -2.70
CA TYR A 186 -10.20 10.51 -1.65
C TYR A 186 -11.64 11.04 -1.60
N GLN A 187 -12.28 10.87 -0.44
CA GLN A 187 -13.65 11.27 -0.14
C GLN A 187 -13.66 12.05 1.17
#